data_AF-S2F3I5-F1
#
_entry.id   AF-S2F3I5-F1
#
_cell.length_a   1.000
_cell.length_b   1.000
_cell.length_c   1.000
_cell.angle_alpha   90.00
_cell.angle_beta   90.00
_cell.angle_gamma   90.00
#
_symmetry.space_group_name_H-M   'P 1'
#
loop_
_entity.id
_entity.type
_entity.pdbx_description
1 polymer ?
#
loop_
_entity_poly.entity_id
_entity_poly.type
_entity_poly.pdbx_seq_one_letter_code
_entity_poly.pdbx_strand_id
1 'polypeptide(L)' 'MNTKSTTSESRKPGFVAKVRKGSGEHAVYERIGVAWKNADGSFFIKLAGTQVVSDFMLYEIESTEQPSY' A
#
# COMPACT_ATOMS: atom_id res chain seq x y z
N MET A 1 -27.43 -17.98 16.91
CA MET A 1 -26.73 -17.92 15.61
C MET A 1 -25.76 -16.74 15.67
N ASN A 2 -24.45 -16.99 15.83
CA ASN A 2 -23.44 -15.95 15.72
C ASN A 2 -22.79 -16.07 14.34
N THR A 3 -23.25 -15.29 13.37
CA THR A 3 -22.60 -15.16 12.07
C THR A 3 -21.38 -14.25 12.22
N LYS A 4 -20.25 -14.80 12.70
CA LYS A 4 -18.94 -14.20 12.40
C LYS A 4 -18.68 -14.47 10.92
N SER A 5 -19.03 -13.51 10.07
CA SER A 5 -18.49 -13.41 8.72
C SER A 5 -16.99 -13.14 8.84
N THR A 6 -16.20 -14.18 9.07
CA THR A 6 -14.77 -14.17 8.74
C THR A 6 -14.66 -14.26 7.24
N THR A 7 -15.02 -13.18 6.56
CA THR A 7 -14.45 -12.89 5.25
C THR A 7 -12.96 -12.80 5.52
N SER A 8 -12.21 -13.80 5.08
CA SER A 8 -10.76 -13.68 4.93
C SER A 8 -10.52 -12.63 3.85
N GLU A 9 -10.79 -11.36 4.16
CA GLU A 9 -10.28 -10.24 3.40
C GLU A 9 -8.80 -10.51 3.24
N SER A 10 -8.40 -10.68 1.98
CA SER A 10 -7.11 -11.26 1.68
C SER A 10 -6.05 -10.47 2.42
N ARG A 11 -5.18 -11.13 3.19
CA ARG A 11 -4.02 -10.51 3.86
C ARG A 11 -3.03 -9.88 2.87
N LYS A 12 -3.40 -9.73 1.61
CA LYS A 12 -2.61 -9.11 0.57
C LYS A 12 -2.55 -7.60 0.85
N PRO A 13 -1.40 -6.97 0.62
CA PRO A 13 -1.28 -5.53 0.74
C PRO A 13 -2.14 -4.84 -0.33
N GLY A 14 -2.77 -3.73 0.04
CA GLY A 14 -3.51 -2.87 -0.89
C GLY A 14 -2.66 -1.77 -1.52
N PHE A 15 -1.43 -1.57 -1.04
CA PHE A 15 -0.62 -0.40 -1.36
C PHE A 15 0.84 -0.80 -1.61
N VAL A 16 1.52 -0.03 -2.46
CA VAL A 16 2.96 -0.13 -2.69
C VAL A 16 3.65 1.08 -2.08
N ALA A 17 4.67 0.83 -1.25
CA ALA A 17 5.51 1.89 -0.70
C ALA A 17 6.63 2.22 -1.69
N LYS A 18 6.81 3.52 -2.01
CA LYS A 18 7.86 4.00 -2.90
C LYS A 18 8.62 5.18 -2.32
N VAL A 19 9.89 5.29 -2.68
CA VAL A 19 10.70 6.50 -2.43
C VAL A 19 10.86 7.26 -3.74
N ARG A 20 10.71 8.59 -3.68
CA ARG A 20 11.00 9.47 -4.82
C ARG A 20 12.50 9.74 -4.87
N LYS A 21 13.10 9.58 -6.05
CA LYS A 21 14.50 9.94 -6.33
C LYS A 21 14.55 11.07 -7.36
N GLY A 22 15.32 12.11 -7.05
CA GLY A 22 15.47 13.30 -7.90
C GLY A 22 14.38 14.36 -7.72
N SER A 23 14.49 15.43 -8.50
CA SER A 23 13.61 16.60 -8.49
C SER A 23 13.14 16.96 -9.91
N GLY A 24 12.07 17.75 -10.00
CA GLY A 24 11.49 18.17 -11.29
C GLY A 24 10.76 17.04 -12.02
N GLU A 25 10.63 17.22 -13.34
CA GLU A 25 9.85 16.37 -14.25
C GLU A 25 10.45 14.96 -14.44
N HIS A 26 11.74 14.81 -14.19
CA HIS A 26 12.46 13.53 -14.33
C HIS A 26 12.57 12.73 -13.03
N ALA A 27 11.81 13.09 -12.00
CA ALA A 27 11.84 12.34 -10.75
C ALA A 27 11.29 10.91 -10.95
N VAL A 28 12.00 9.94 -10.40
CA VAL A 28 11.65 8.53 -10.49
C VAL A 28 11.17 8.02 -9.14
N TYR A 29 10.36 6.95 -9.15
CA TYR A 29 9.84 6.33 -7.93
C TYR A 29 10.28 4.87 -7.84
N GLU A 30 11.10 4.57 -6.85
CA GLU A 30 11.59 3.22 -6.59
C GLU A 30 10.72 2.52 -5.55
N ARG A 31 10.33 1.26 -5.81
CA ARG A 31 9.55 0.45 -4.88
C ARG A 31 10.44 -0.06 -3.75
N ILE A 32 10.01 0.20 -2.51
CA ILE A 32 10.72 -0.20 -1.29
C ILE A 32 9.92 -1.15 -0.39
N GLY A 33 8.64 -1.41 -0.70
CA GLY A 33 7.83 -2.29 0.13
C GLY A 33 6.36 -2.35 -0.29
N VAL A 34 5.54 -2.70 0.69
CA VAL A 34 4.08 -2.82 0.59
C VAL A 34 3.41 -2.30 1.86
N ALA A 35 2.13 -1.95 1.78
CA ALA A 35 1.37 -1.48 2.93
C ALA A 35 -0.08 -1.97 2.94
N TRP A 36 -0.66 -1.96 4.14
CA TRP A 36 -2.05 -2.26 4.45
C TRP A 36 -2.66 -1.06 5.16
N LYS A 37 -3.92 -0.75 4.82
CA LYS A 37 -4.69 0.29 5.50
C LYS A 37 -5.46 -0.34 6.67
N ASN A 38 -5.32 0.23 7.85
CA ASN A 38 -6.05 -0.16 9.05
C ASN A 38 -7.42 0.52 9.10
N ALA A 39 -8.31 0.03 9.97
CA ALA A 39 -9.65 0.58 10.13
C ALA A 39 -9.68 2.04 10.62
N ASP A 40 -8.66 2.47 11.37
CA ASP A 40 -8.47 3.84 11.85
C ASP A 40 -7.89 4.79 10.78
N GLY A 41 -7.69 4.30 9.55
CA GLY A 41 -7.09 5.04 8.44
C GLY A 41 -5.57 5.08 8.46
N SER A 42 -4.91 4.52 9.48
CA SER A 42 -3.44 4.40 9.50
C SER A 42 -2.93 3.35 8.51
N PHE A 43 -1.65 3.39 8.18
CA PHE A 43 -1.01 2.42 7.31
C PHE A 43 0.04 1.60 8.06
N PHE A 44 -0.08 0.28 8.02
CA PHE A 44 1.01 -0.63 8.38
C PHE A 44 1.88 -0.89 7.15
N ILE A 45 3.19 -0.71 7.27
CA ILE A 45 4.13 -0.76 6.14
C ILE A 45 5.18 -1.83 6.39
N LYS A 46 5.41 -2.68 5.39
CA LYS A 46 6.50 -3.65 5.37
C LYS A 46 7.48 -3.33 4.26
N LEU A 47 8.67 -2.88 4.65
CA LEU A 47 9.77 -2.61 3.75
C LEU A 47 10.49 -3.91 3.35
N ALA A 48 11.05 -3.94 2.14
CA ALA A 48 11.84 -5.04 1.62
C ALA A 48 13.33 -4.70 1.62
N GLY A 49 14.22 -5.60 2.05
CA GLY A 49 15.68 -5.37 2.08
C GLY A 49 16.20 -4.66 3.35
N THR A 50 17.50 -4.35 3.37
CA THR A 50 18.17 -3.60 4.46
C THR A 50 17.96 -2.10 4.25
N GLN A 51 17.26 -1.45 5.18
CA GLN A 51 16.73 -0.10 4.96
C GLN A 51 17.50 0.97 5.73
N VAL A 52 18.04 1.94 4.99
CA VAL A 52 18.38 3.28 5.50
C VAL A 52 17.43 4.24 4.78
N VAL A 53 16.24 4.47 5.34
CA VAL A 53 15.21 5.33 4.72
C VAL A 53 14.94 6.51 5.63
N SER A 54 15.09 7.73 5.10
CA SER A 54 14.69 8.95 5.80
C SER A 54 13.24 9.34 5.47
N ASP A 55 12.78 9.20 4.22
CA ASP A 55 11.47 9.68 3.75
C ASP A 55 10.86 8.79 2.62
N PHE A 56 9.53 8.59 2.60
CA PHE A 56 8.83 7.83 1.55
C PHE A 56 7.36 8.29 1.33
N MET A 57 6.75 7.86 0.21
CA MET A 57 5.36 8.18 -0.19
C MET A 57 4.51 6.91 -0.38
N LEU A 58 3.19 7.06 -0.18
CA LEU A 58 2.18 6.01 -0.35
C LEU A 58 1.22 6.38 -1.48
N TYR A 59 0.90 5.42 -2.35
CA TYR A 59 -0.05 5.59 -3.44
C TYR A 59 -1.15 4.53 -3.34
N GLU A 60 -2.39 4.97 -3.49
CA GLU A 60 -3.57 4.10 -3.60
C GLU A 60 -3.57 3.38 -4.95
N ILE A 61 -3.93 2.10 -4.95
CA ILE A 61 -4.18 1.35 -6.18
C ILE A 61 -5.67 1.48 -6.46
N GLU A 62 -6.03 2.06 -7.61
CA GLU A 62 -7.41 2.10 -8.07
C GLU A 62 -7.91 0.66 -8.28
N SER A 63 -8.88 0.22 -7.47
CA SER A 63 -9.55 -1.07 -7.66
C SER A 63 -10.27 -1.07 -9.00
N THR A 64 -9.86 -1.97 -9.90
CA THR A 64 -10.47 -2.16 -11.23
C THR A 64 -11.76 -2.98 -11.18
N GLU A 65 -12.51 -2.93 -10.08
CA GLU A 65 -13.81 -3.58 -9.99
C GLU A 65 -14.86 -2.71 -10.70
N GLN A 66 -15.06 -3.01 -11.99
CA GLN A 66 -16.21 -2.55 -12.75
C GLN A 66 -17.48 -3.12 -12.09
N PRO A 67 -18.43 -2.30 -11.61
CA PRO A 67 -19.70 -2.80 -11.14
C PRO A 67 -20.48 -3.36 -12.33
N SER A 68 -20.70 -4.68 -12.33
CA SER A 68 -21.67 -5.30 -13.24
C SER A 68 -23.07 -4.88 -12.80
N TYR A 69 -23.72 -4.03 -13.61
CA TYR A 69 -25.15 -3.73 -13.52
C TYR A 69 -25.99 -4.93 -13.98
#